data_AF-A0A9D4MXH7-F1
#
_entry.id   AF-A0A9D4MXH7-F1
#
_cell.length_a   1.000
_cell.length_b   1.000
_cell.length_c   1.000
_cell.angle_alpha   90.00
_cell.angle_beta   90.00
_cell.angle_gamma   90.00
#
_symmetry.space_group_name_H-M   'P 1'
#
loop_
_entity.id
_entity.type
_entity.pdbx_description
1 polymer ?
#
loop_
_entity_poly.entity_id
_entity_poly.type
_entity_poly.pdbx_seq_one_letter_code
_entity_poly.pdbx_strand_id
1 'polypeptide(L)' 'MSEPPFKRMRVALSLQDKIKLIKDSEMFPKPTLKMLSEKYGVGKSTIGDMVRRK' A
#
# COMPACT_ATOMS: atom_id res chain seq x y z
N MET A 1 29.83 13.83 8.85
CA MET A 1 28.77 13.25 9.68
C MET A 1 27.59 12.98 8.77
N SER A 2 27.26 11.71 8.51
CA SER A 2 26.12 11.34 7.67
C SER A 2 24.84 11.42 8.51
N GLU A 3 23.81 12.13 8.04
CA GLU A 3 22.54 12.21 8.75
C GLU A 3 21.91 10.82 8.91
N PRO A 4 21.31 10.51 10.08
CA PRO A 4 20.63 9.25 10.27
C PRO A 4 19.41 9.17 9.33
N PRO A 5 19.10 7.99 8.78
CA PRO A 5 17.97 7.85 7.87
C PRO A 5 16.67 8.23 8.60
N PHE A 6 15.90 9.14 8.00
CA PHE A 6 14.60 9.55 8.52
C PHE A 6 13.74 8.31 8.84
N LYS A 7 13.28 8.23 10.09
CA LYS A 7 12.45 7.13 10.59
C LYS A 7 11.18 7.06 9.74
N ARG A 8 10.99 5.97 9.00
CA ARG A 8 9.78 5.77 8.17
C ARG A 8 8.54 5.87 9.05
N MET A 9 7.72 6.91 8.85
CA MET A 9 6.42 7.01 9.50
C MET A 9 5.52 5.89 9.01
N ARG A 10 4.83 5.22 9.94
CA ARG A 10 3.82 4.24 9.59
C ARG A 10 2.64 4.97 8.96
N VAL A 11 2.35 4.67 7.70
CA VAL A 11 1.14 5.17 7.04
C VAL A 11 -0.05 4.39 7.60
N ALA A 12 -0.93 5.09 8.32
CA ALA A 12 -2.18 4.52 8.82
C ALA A 12 -3.26 4.66 7.74
N LEU A 13 -3.55 3.57 7.04
CA LEU A 13 -4.74 3.48 6.19
C LEU A 13 -5.97 3.25 7.06
N SER A 14 -7.05 3.96 6.73
CA SER A 14 -8.35 3.72 7.35
C SER A 14 -8.84 2.30 7.05
N LEU A 15 -9.76 1.77 7.87
CA LEU A 15 -10.36 0.46 7.62
C LEU A 15 -11.07 0.43 6.25
N GLN A 16 -11.75 1.52 5.88
CA GLN A 16 -12.42 1.64 4.60
C GLN A 16 -11.44 1.56 3.43
N ASP A 17 -10.29 2.22 3.52
CA ASP A 17 -9.28 2.20 2.45
C ASP A 17 -8.63 0.82 2.32
N LYS A 18 -8.45 0.09 3.42
CA LYS A 18 -7.99 -1.30 3.38
C LYS A 18 -8.98 -2.20 2.66
N ILE A 19 -10.28 -2.05 2.94
CA ILE A 19 -11.34 -2.81 2.26
C ILE A 19 -11.36 -2.48 0.76
N LYS A 20 -11.28 -1.19 0.39
CA LYS A 20 -11.21 -0.78 -1.02
C LYS A 20 -9.96 -1.33 -1.70
N LEU A 21 -8.81 -1.31 -1.03
CA LEU A 21 -7.56 -1.83 -1.57
C LEU A 21 -7.65 -3.34 -1.89
N ILE A 22 -8.27 -4.12 -1.00
CA ILE A 22 -8.47 -5.56 -1.24
C ILE A 22 -9.37 -5.77 -2.45
N LYS A 23 -10.50 -5.06 -2.53
CA LYS A 23 -11.42 -5.14 -3.68
C LYS A 23 -10.74 -4.74 -5.00
N ASP A 24 -10.01 -3.63 -5.00
CA ASP A 24 -9.26 -3.17 -6.17
C ASP A 24 -8.22 -4.21 -6.60
N SER A 25 -7.53 -4.85 -5.65
CA SER A 25 -6.51 -5.88 -5.95
C SER A 25 -7.07 -7.13 -6.64
N GLU A 26 -8.39 -7.33 -6.58
CA GLU A 26 -9.11 -8.46 -7.15
C GLU A 26 -9.86 -8.11 -8.44
N MET A 27 -9.86 -6.84 -8.85
CA MET A 27 -10.46 -6.40 -10.12
C MET A 27 -9.74 -7.00 -11.32
N PHE A 28 -10.48 -7.18 -12.43
CA PHE A 28 -9.93 -7.56 -13.74
C PHE A 28 -10.02 -6.38 -14.72
N PRO A 29 -8.94 -6.06 -15.47
CA PRO A 29 -7.62 -6.69 -15.41
C PRO A 29 -6.91 -6.42 -14.08
N LYS A 30 -6.11 -7.40 -13.61
CA LYS A 30 -5.46 -7.36 -12.30
C LYS A 30 -4.52 -6.16 -12.20
N PRO A 31 -4.78 -5.19 -11.29
CA PRO A 31 -3.93 -4.02 -11.18
C PRO A 31 -2.56 -4.40 -10.61
N THR A 32 -1.53 -3.69 -11.06
CA THR A 32 -0.17 -3.88 -10.54
C THR A 32 -0.03 -3.24 -9.16
N LEU A 33 0.92 -3.73 -8.35
CA LEU A 33 1.26 -3.11 -7.06
C LEU A 33 1.68 -1.64 -7.22
N LYS A 34 2.24 -1.25 -8.37
CA LYS A 34 2.61 0.14 -8.67
C LYS A 34 1.37 1.01 -8.78
N MET A 35 0.36 0.58 -9.54
CA MET A 35 -0.90 1.32 -9.69
C MET A 35 -1.63 1.48 -8.35
N LEU A 36 -1.68 0.42 -7.55
CA LEU A 36 -2.27 0.49 -6.20
C LEU A 36 -1.46 1.40 -5.26
N SER A 37 -0.13 1.38 -5.37
CA SER A 37 0.75 2.25 -4.59
C SER A 37 0.51 3.73 -4.92
N GLU A 38 0.37 4.07 -6.20
CA GLU A 38 0.06 5.42 -6.66
C GLU A 38 -1.35 5.85 -6.25
N LYS A 39 -2.35 4.97 -6.38
CA LYS A 39 -3.75 5.25 -6.02
C LYS A 39 -3.94 5.55 -4.53
N TYR A 40 -3.25 4.81 -3.66
CA TYR A 40 -3.41 4.90 -2.21
C TYR A 40 -2.29 5.72 -1.53
N GLY A 41 -1.31 6.24 -2.27
CA GLY A 41 -0.18 7.00 -1.72
C GLY A 41 0.69 6.18 -0.75
N VAL A 42 0.65 4.85 -0.86
CA VAL A 42 1.28 3.92 0.08
C VAL A 42 2.34 3.11 -0.65
N GLY A 43 3.49 2.88 -0.01
CA GLY A 43 4.59 2.14 -0.64
C GLY A 43 4.20 0.74 -1.12
N LYS A 44 4.75 0.33 -2.27
CA LYS A 44 4.52 -0.99 -2.90
C LYS A 44 4.66 -2.17 -1.93
N SER A 45 5.65 -2.14 -1.04
CA SER A 45 5.86 -3.19 -0.03
C SER A 45 4.68 -3.30 0.93
N THR A 46 4.18 -2.16 1.43
CA THR A 46 3.03 -2.12 2.35
C THR A 46 1.75 -2.57 1.64
N ILE A 47 1.53 -2.15 0.39
CA ILE A 47 0.43 -2.67 -0.44
C ILE A 47 0.53 -4.20 -0.56
N GLY A 48 1.71 -4.71 -0.91
CA GLY A 48 1.96 -6.15 -1.03
C GLY A 48 1.69 -6.92 0.27
N ASP A 49 2.12 -6.38 1.41
CA ASP A 49 1.86 -6.97 2.72
C ASP A 49 0.35 -6.98 3.06
N MET A 50 -0.37 -5.89 2.80
CA MET A 50 -1.81 -5.81 3.05
C MET A 50 -2.60 -6.76 2.16
N VAL A 51 -2.25 -6.86 0.87
CA VAL A 51 -2.90 -7.77 -0.09
C VAL A 51 -2.49 -9.22 0.16
N ARG A 52 -1.36 -9.50 0.80
CA ARG A 52 -0.97 -10.87 1.17
C ARG A 52 -1.66 -11.34 2.45
N ARG A 53 -1.83 -10.45 3.42
CA ARG A 53 -2.40 -10.72 4.74
C ARG A 53 -3.91 -10.44 4.81
N LYS A 54 -4.62 -10.60 3.68
CA LYS A 54 -6.07 -10.39 3.58
C LYS A 54 -6.81 -11.18 4.65
#